data_AF-A0A1Y4D5P7-F1
#
_entry.id   AF-A0A1Y4D5P7-F1
#
_cell.length_a   1.000
_cell.length_b   1.000
_cell.length_c   1.000
_cell.angle_alpha   90.00
_cell.angle_beta   90.00
_cell.angle_gamma   90.00
#
_symmetry.space_group_name_H-M   'P 1'
#
loop_
_entity.id
_entity.type
_entity.pdbx_description
1 polymer ?
#
loop_
_entity_poly.entity_id
_entity_poly.type
_entity_poly.pdbx_seq_one_letter_code
_entity_poly.pdbx_strand_id
1 'polypeptide(L)'
;MEQLENFIVQEWLKQQELKYLGQQEEGVNNALKVLEAEGLPTSINTLSKIVVSDEAFTNWIDKAEASYIGKLGFIPKEEKKRIRETFRAMADRTKDARNTVGHFLREKKFPIIQDGDSTLHYDREEVDKVLTEKYTKRFSDEDKEYYQVILQAKAALQRLYDWEEAHLYVPMNLIIQNVGKFLTEEFTKGWFQENIGWRIGKMNPDAIRMLKEQSNDED
;
A
#
# COMPACT_ATOMS: atom_id res chain seq x y z
N MET A 1 -28.14 12.83 -18.79
CA MET A 1 -27.94 12.08 -17.53
C MET A 1 -26.54 11.51 -17.58
N GLU A 2 -25.68 11.89 -16.63
CA GLU A 2 -24.32 11.37 -16.53
C GLU A 2 -24.38 9.85 -16.28
N GLN A 3 -23.60 9.07 -17.03
CA GLN A 3 -23.54 7.62 -16.87
C GLN A 3 -22.47 7.27 -15.84
N LEU A 4 -22.72 6.25 -15.03
CA LEU A 4 -21.68 5.68 -14.17
C LEU A 4 -20.54 5.18 -15.05
N GLU A 5 -19.31 5.57 -14.72
CA GLU A 5 -18.12 5.01 -15.38
C GLU A 5 -18.10 3.48 -15.23
N ASN A 6 -17.52 2.78 -16.19
CA ASN A 6 -17.43 1.31 -16.14
C ASN A 6 -16.52 0.82 -15.00
N PHE A 7 -15.61 1.68 -14.54
CA PHE A 7 -14.73 1.40 -13.43
C PHE A 7 -14.30 2.70 -12.75
N ILE A 8 -13.84 2.59 -11.51
CA ILE A 8 -13.12 3.64 -10.81
C ILE A 8 -11.82 3.06 -10.23
N VAL A 9 -10.78 3.87 -10.19
CA VAL A 9 -9.56 3.56 -9.43
C VAL A 9 -9.71 4.18 -8.04
N GLN A 10 -9.55 3.38 -6.99
CA GLN A 10 -9.59 3.86 -5.61
C GLN A 10 -8.27 4.57 -5.27
N GLU A 11 -8.12 5.79 -5.78
CA GLU A 11 -6.87 6.54 -5.75
C GLU A 11 -6.34 6.74 -4.32
N TRP A 12 -7.21 6.95 -3.34
CA TRP A 12 -6.79 7.12 -1.95
C TRP A 12 -6.10 5.87 -1.37
N LEU A 13 -6.56 4.66 -1.71
CA LEU A 13 -5.91 3.41 -1.29
C LEU A 13 -4.60 3.19 -2.04
N LYS A 14 -4.58 3.49 -3.35
CA LYS A 14 -3.37 3.47 -4.16
C LYS A 14 -2.29 4.38 -3.55
N GLN A 15 -2.64 5.60 -3.18
CA GLN A 15 -1.73 6.55 -2.54
C GLN A 15 -1.26 6.10 -1.14
N GLN A 16 -2.12 5.44 -0.36
CA GLN A 16 -1.69 4.85 0.92
C GLN A 16 -0.66 3.74 0.73
N GLU A 17 -0.85 2.84 -0.23
CA GLU A 17 0.11 1.77 -0.50
C GLU A 17 1.40 2.32 -1.11
N LEU A 18 1.34 3.30 -2.02
CA LEU A 18 2.51 4.00 -2.55
C LEU A 18 3.33 4.66 -1.42
N LYS A 19 2.68 5.31 -0.46
CA LYS A 19 3.35 5.90 0.70
C LYS A 19 4.04 4.85 1.56
N TYR A 20 3.39 3.72 1.79
CA TYR A 20 3.99 2.60 2.52
C TYR A 20 5.24 2.07 1.81
N LEU A 21 5.19 1.89 0.49
CA LEU A 21 6.34 1.45 -0.31
C LEU A 21 7.49 2.47 -0.24
N GLY A 22 7.20 3.77 -0.34
CA GLY A 22 8.21 4.82 -0.21
C GLY A 22 8.90 4.85 1.16
N GLN A 23 8.19 4.52 2.24
CA GLN A 23 8.80 4.36 3.57
C GLN A 23 9.75 3.16 3.64
N GLN A 24 9.44 2.06 2.93
CA GLN A 24 10.34 0.91 2.83
C GLN A 24 11.60 1.27 2.06
N GLU A 25 11.46 2.00 0.94
CA GLU A 25 12.58 2.52 0.15
C GLU A 25 13.47 3.46 0.99
N GLU A 26 12.89 4.38 1.74
CA GLU A 26 13.64 5.26 2.63
C GLU A 26 14.41 4.47 3.70
N GLY A 27 13.74 3.50 4.33
CA GLY A 27 14.35 2.64 5.35
C GLY A 27 15.54 1.85 4.82
N VAL A 28 15.41 1.22 3.64
CA VAL A 28 16.52 0.46 3.04
C VAL A 28 17.66 1.37 2.62
N ASN A 29 17.38 2.56 2.06
CA ASN A 29 18.43 3.48 1.61
C ASN A 29 19.20 4.10 2.78
N ASN A 30 18.53 4.35 3.92
CA ASN A 30 19.22 4.75 5.14
C ASN A 30 20.11 3.61 5.68
N ALA A 31 19.65 2.36 5.62
CA ALA A 31 20.48 1.20 5.97
C ALA A 31 21.71 1.07 5.04
N LEU A 32 21.55 1.29 3.73
CA LEU A 32 22.66 1.26 2.78
C LEU A 32 23.75 2.29 3.10
N LYS A 33 23.38 3.50 3.51
CA LYS A 33 24.34 4.53 3.95
C LYS A 33 25.17 4.07 5.15
N VAL A 34 24.55 3.34 6.10
CA VAL A 34 25.26 2.76 7.24
C VAL A 34 26.25 1.70 6.78
N LEU A 35 25.84 0.84 5.84
CA LEU A 35 26.73 -0.18 5.28
C LEU A 35 27.90 0.45 4.51
N GLU A 36 27.64 1.46 3.69
CA GLU A 36 28.66 2.18 2.94
C GLU A 36 29.68 2.87 3.85
N ALA A 37 29.22 3.51 4.93
CA ALA A 37 30.09 4.17 5.91
C ALA A 37 31.05 3.20 6.62
N GLU A 38 30.65 1.94 6.78
CA GLU A 38 31.47 0.86 7.34
C GLU A 38 32.31 0.13 6.25
N GLY A 39 32.25 0.60 5.00
CA GLY A 39 33.01 0.06 3.88
C GLY A 39 32.45 -1.24 3.28
N LEU A 40 31.18 -1.56 3.54
CA LEU A 40 30.54 -2.72 2.94
C LEU A 40 30.05 -2.44 1.52
N PRO A 41 30.04 -3.46 0.65
CA PRO A 41 29.53 -3.33 -0.71
C PRO A 41 28.02 -3.07 -0.71
N THR A 42 27.59 -2.04 -1.43
CA THR A 42 26.19 -1.63 -1.57
C THR A 42 25.53 -2.08 -2.88
N SER A 43 26.27 -2.76 -3.76
CA SER A 43 25.70 -3.27 -5.02
C SER A 43 24.64 -4.36 -4.75
N ILE A 44 23.50 -4.32 -5.42
CA ILE A 44 22.39 -5.26 -5.25
C ILE A 44 22.84 -6.72 -5.48
N ASN A 45 23.73 -6.96 -6.46
CA ASN A 45 24.27 -8.28 -6.78
C ASN A 45 25.14 -8.88 -5.67
N THR A 46 25.82 -8.04 -4.90
CA THR A 46 26.64 -8.49 -3.77
C THR A 46 25.78 -8.62 -2.53
N LEU A 47 24.94 -7.63 -2.24
CA LEU A 47 24.02 -7.64 -1.10
C LEU A 47 23.11 -8.87 -1.12
N SER A 48 22.49 -9.17 -2.26
CA SER A 48 21.65 -10.37 -2.46
C SER A 48 22.37 -11.70 -2.24
N LYS A 49 23.68 -11.72 -2.05
CA LYS A 49 24.45 -12.91 -1.68
C LYS A 49 24.87 -12.89 -0.21
N ILE A 50 25.22 -11.72 0.32
CA ILE A 50 25.82 -11.60 1.65
C ILE A 50 24.79 -11.30 2.75
N VAL A 51 23.65 -10.67 2.45
CA VAL A 51 22.61 -10.34 3.46
C VAL A 51 21.44 -11.36 3.47
N VAL A 52 21.59 -12.48 2.75
CA VAL A 52 20.56 -13.54 2.69
C VAL A 52 20.41 -14.26 4.02
N SER A 53 21.53 -14.47 4.73
CA SER A 53 21.57 -15.09 6.04
C SER A 53 22.78 -14.62 6.83
N ASP A 54 22.72 -14.74 8.16
CA ASP A 54 23.86 -14.46 9.04
C ASP A 54 25.08 -15.33 8.70
N GLU A 55 24.85 -16.58 8.27
CA GLU A 55 25.91 -17.49 7.85
C GLU A 55 26.60 -17.01 6.56
N ALA A 56 25.82 -16.57 5.56
CA ALA A 56 26.38 -16.04 4.32
C ALA A 56 27.23 -14.79 4.59
N PHE A 57 26.78 -13.94 5.50
CA PHE A 57 27.52 -12.76 5.91
C PHE A 57 28.80 -13.13 6.67
N THR A 58 28.72 -14.05 7.63
CA THR A 58 29.88 -14.51 8.42
C THR A 58 30.95 -15.09 7.51
N ASN A 59 30.56 -15.95 6.56
CA ASN A 59 31.46 -16.50 5.55
C ASN A 59 32.11 -15.43 4.67
N TRP A 60 31.39 -14.35 4.36
CA TRP A 60 31.93 -13.23 3.59
C TRP A 60 32.95 -12.42 4.41
N ILE A 61 32.63 -12.12 5.68
CA ILE A 61 33.55 -11.44 6.60
C ILE A 61 34.81 -12.26 6.82
N ASP A 62 34.71 -13.56 7.07
CA ASP A 62 35.88 -14.41 7.33
C ASP A 62 36.83 -14.43 6.11
N LYS A 63 36.28 -14.43 4.89
CA LYS A 63 37.07 -14.32 3.66
C LYS A 63 37.70 -12.93 3.52
N ALA A 64 36.98 -11.87 3.84
CA ALA A 64 37.49 -10.50 3.80
C ALA A 64 38.64 -10.31 4.82
N GLU A 65 38.47 -10.81 6.04
CA GLU A 65 39.48 -10.82 7.10
C GLU A 65 40.73 -11.58 6.66
N ALA A 66 40.56 -12.82 6.20
CA ALA A 66 41.68 -13.65 5.74
C ALA A 66 42.43 -13.02 4.56
N SER A 67 41.71 -12.41 3.62
CA SER A 67 42.30 -11.68 2.50
C SER A 67 43.10 -10.46 2.97
N TYR A 68 42.55 -9.68 3.91
CA TYR A 68 43.23 -8.51 4.47
C TYR A 68 44.51 -8.90 5.23
N ILE A 69 44.43 -9.89 6.13
CA ILE A 69 45.59 -10.42 6.85
C ILE A 69 46.64 -10.97 5.89
N GLY A 70 46.23 -11.68 4.83
CA GLY A 70 47.13 -12.23 3.82
C GLY A 70 47.96 -11.15 3.10
N LYS A 71 47.37 -9.97 2.85
CA LYS A 71 48.05 -8.83 2.21
C LYS A 71 49.10 -8.15 3.10
N LEU A 72 48.95 -8.24 4.42
CA LEU A 72 49.87 -7.63 5.38
C LEU A 72 51.16 -8.43 5.60
N GLY A 73 51.24 -9.68 5.09
CA GLY A 73 52.41 -10.53 5.24
C GLY A 73 52.59 -11.04 6.67
N PHE A 74 53.80 -10.92 7.22
CA PHE A 74 54.07 -11.36 8.59
C PHE A 74 53.56 -10.32 9.61
N ILE A 75 52.54 -10.71 10.36
CA ILE A 75 52.03 -9.92 11.50
C ILE A 75 51.99 -10.78 12.79
N PRO A 76 52.30 -10.20 13.97
CA PRO A 76 52.22 -10.88 15.25
C PRO A 76 50.83 -11.46 15.55
N LYS A 77 50.76 -12.49 16.39
CA LYS A 77 49.48 -13.13 16.78
C LYS A 77 48.49 -12.14 17.42
N GLU A 78 48.99 -11.24 18.26
CA GLU A 78 48.14 -10.21 18.90
C GLU A 78 47.57 -9.23 17.87
N GLU A 79 48.35 -8.85 16.86
CA GLU A 79 47.86 -7.97 15.80
C GLU A 79 46.80 -8.67 14.92
N LYS A 80 46.97 -9.97 14.63
CA LYS A 80 45.91 -10.76 13.99
C LYS A 80 44.63 -10.73 14.80
N LYS A 81 44.73 -10.92 16.12
CA LYS A 81 43.58 -10.92 17.03
C LYS A 81 42.86 -9.56 17.02
N ARG A 82 43.60 -8.45 17.13
CA ARG A 82 43.07 -7.08 17.06
C ARG A 82 42.31 -6.81 15.75
N ILE A 83 42.85 -7.29 14.62
CA ILE A 83 42.18 -7.18 13.31
C ILE A 83 40.84 -7.94 13.34
N ARG A 84 40.81 -9.21 13.80
CA ARG A 84 39.56 -9.98 13.90
C ARG A 84 38.50 -9.27 14.73
N GLU A 85 38.90 -8.73 15.87
CA GLU A 85 38.00 -7.98 16.75
C GLU A 85 37.41 -6.75 16.06
N THR A 86 38.20 -6.08 15.19
CA THR A 86 37.72 -4.96 14.38
C THR A 86 36.65 -5.39 13.38
N PHE A 87 36.87 -6.50 12.67
CA PHE A 87 35.88 -7.07 11.72
C PHE A 87 34.59 -7.50 12.43
N ARG A 88 34.70 -8.15 13.59
CA ARG A 88 33.54 -8.54 14.41
C ARG A 88 32.76 -7.33 14.91
N ALA A 89 33.45 -6.30 15.41
CA ALA A 89 32.79 -5.08 15.87
C ALA A 89 32.03 -4.39 14.73
N MET A 90 32.58 -4.37 13.51
CA MET A 90 31.86 -3.88 12.31
C MET A 90 30.65 -4.77 11.98
N ALA A 91 30.79 -6.09 12.07
CA ALA A 91 29.69 -7.05 11.85
C ALA A 91 28.50 -6.79 12.79
N ASP A 92 28.80 -6.48 14.05
CA ASP A 92 27.82 -6.20 15.09
C ASP A 92 27.14 -4.84 14.85
N ARG A 93 27.92 -3.78 14.59
CA ARG A 93 27.38 -2.43 14.31
C ARG A 93 26.47 -2.39 13.08
N THR A 94 26.76 -3.22 12.08
CA THR A 94 25.99 -3.26 10.82
C THR A 94 24.81 -4.22 10.86
N LYS A 95 24.63 -4.99 11.93
CA LYS A 95 23.62 -6.07 12.01
C LYS A 95 22.21 -5.60 11.65
N ASP A 96 21.75 -4.51 12.24
CA ASP A 96 20.40 -4.01 12.01
C ASP A 96 20.21 -3.51 10.57
N ALA A 97 21.19 -2.75 10.06
CA ALA A 97 21.19 -2.30 8.67
C ALA A 97 21.16 -3.49 7.69
N ARG A 98 21.97 -4.52 7.93
CA ARG A 98 21.98 -5.76 7.14
C ARG A 98 20.64 -6.47 7.18
N ASN A 99 19.98 -6.52 8.34
CA ASN A 99 18.66 -7.12 8.48
C ASN A 99 17.60 -6.35 7.69
N THR A 100 17.61 -5.02 7.75
CA THR A 100 16.72 -4.16 6.96
C THR A 100 16.90 -4.41 5.46
N VAL A 101 18.14 -4.39 4.96
CA VAL A 101 18.42 -4.68 3.54
C VAL A 101 18.02 -6.11 3.18
N GLY A 102 18.37 -7.10 4.01
CA GLY A 102 18.03 -8.51 3.76
C GLY A 102 16.53 -8.73 3.71
N HIS A 103 15.76 -8.09 4.58
CA HIS A 103 14.30 -8.14 4.56
C HIS A 103 13.74 -7.52 3.28
N PHE A 104 14.21 -6.32 2.90
CA PHE A 104 13.76 -5.63 1.68
C PHE A 104 14.01 -6.45 0.41
N LEU A 105 15.16 -7.12 0.32
CA LEU A 105 15.52 -7.94 -0.85
C LEU A 105 14.78 -9.30 -0.89
N ARG A 106 14.47 -9.91 0.27
CA ARG A 106 13.74 -11.18 0.35
C ARG A 106 12.24 -11.01 0.16
N GLU A 107 11.65 -10.00 0.80
CA GLU A 107 10.21 -9.71 0.73
C GLU A 107 9.88 -8.73 -0.41
N LYS A 108 10.59 -8.84 -1.54
CA LYS A 108 10.35 -7.98 -2.69
C LYS A 108 8.93 -8.17 -3.22
N LYS A 109 8.08 -7.15 -3.03
CA LYS A 109 6.73 -7.11 -3.60
C LYS A 109 6.75 -6.78 -5.09
N PHE A 110 7.76 -6.01 -5.51
CA PHE A 110 7.94 -5.52 -6.87
C PHE A 110 9.40 -5.69 -7.31
N PRO A 111 9.69 -5.63 -8.61
CA PRO A 111 11.06 -5.54 -9.11
C PRO A 111 11.79 -4.36 -8.46
N ILE A 112 13.07 -4.55 -8.12
CA ILE A 112 13.92 -3.53 -7.47
C ILE A 112 14.95 -3.08 -8.49
N ILE A 113 15.10 -1.77 -8.62
CA ILE A 113 16.10 -1.10 -9.45
C ILE A 113 17.15 -0.47 -8.54
N GLN A 114 18.41 -0.54 -8.95
CA GLN A 114 19.51 0.17 -8.30
C GLN A 114 19.99 1.31 -9.20
N ASP A 115 19.95 2.52 -8.66
CA ASP A 115 20.48 3.72 -9.32
C ASP A 115 22.01 3.75 -9.27
N GLY A 116 22.60 4.65 -10.08
CA GLY A 116 24.05 4.81 -10.15
C GLY A 116 24.71 5.27 -8.84
N ASP A 117 23.95 5.85 -7.91
CA ASP A 117 24.36 6.23 -6.57
C ASP A 117 24.17 5.10 -5.53
N SER A 118 23.87 3.89 -5.99
CA SER A 118 23.56 2.70 -5.17
C SER A 118 22.23 2.73 -4.43
N THR A 119 21.40 3.77 -4.61
CA THR A 119 20.05 3.85 -4.06
C THR A 119 19.16 2.76 -4.66
N LEU A 120 18.31 2.15 -3.83
CA LEU A 120 17.34 1.13 -4.22
C LEU A 120 15.93 1.71 -4.23
N HIS A 121 15.17 1.39 -5.26
CA HIS A 121 13.75 1.74 -5.37
C HIS A 121 12.98 0.63 -6.12
N TYR A 122 11.66 0.58 -5.97
CA TYR A 122 10.81 -0.30 -6.75
C TYR A 122 10.59 0.25 -8.15
N ASP A 123 10.45 -0.65 -9.13
CA ASP A 123 10.06 -0.29 -10.49
C ASP A 123 8.70 0.42 -10.47
N ARG A 124 8.73 1.74 -10.69
CA ARG A 124 7.55 2.61 -10.58
C ARG A 124 6.49 2.28 -11.62
N GLU A 125 6.90 1.85 -12.82
CA GLU A 125 5.95 1.52 -13.89
C GLU A 125 5.16 0.25 -13.53
N GLU A 126 5.87 -0.78 -13.05
CA GLU A 126 5.23 -2.03 -12.63
C GLU A 126 4.40 -1.82 -11.34
N VAL A 127 4.89 -1.03 -10.39
CA VAL A 127 4.13 -0.65 -9.18
C VAL A 127 2.83 0.05 -9.58
N ASP A 128 2.90 1.09 -10.41
CA ASP A 128 1.72 1.86 -10.79
C ASP A 128 0.67 0.99 -11.50
N LYS A 129 1.12 0.14 -12.42
CA LYS A 129 0.26 -0.80 -13.15
C LYS A 129 -0.43 -1.79 -12.22
N VAL A 130 0.32 -2.45 -11.33
CA VAL A 130 -0.22 -3.46 -10.41
C VAL A 130 -1.18 -2.82 -9.40
N LEU A 131 -0.81 -1.68 -8.83
CA LEU A 131 -1.67 -0.98 -7.86
C LEU A 131 -2.93 -0.42 -8.53
N THR A 132 -2.83 0.09 -9.76
CA THR A 132 -3.98 0.54 -10.53
C THR A 132 -4.97 -0.61 -10.73
N GLU A 133 -4.53 -1.78 -11.20
CA GLU A 133 -5.43 -2.92 -11.38
C GLU A 133 -6.00 -3.40 -10.03
N LYS A 134 -5.16 -3.53 -8.99
CA LYS A 134 -5.58 -3.96 -7.65
C LYS A 134 -6.67 -3.08 -7.05
N TYR A 135 -6.58 -1.77 -7.27
CA TYR A 135 -7.51 -0.78 -6.75
C TYR A 135 -8.56 -0.34 -7.79
N THR A 136 -8.63 -0.99 -8.95
CA THR A 136 -9.69 -0.78 -9.93
C THR A 136 -10.93 -1.56 -9.50
N LYS A 137 -12.00 -0.82 -9.20
CA LYS A 137 -13.33 -1.37 -9.00
C LYS A 137 -14.10 -1.26 -10.30
N ARG A 138 -14.50 -2.40 -10.86
CA ARG A 138 -15.35 -2.48 -12.06
C ARG A 138 -16.81 -2.58 -11.64
N PHE A 139 -17.69 -1.87 -12.34
CA PHE A 139 -19.13 -1.91 -12.09
C PHE A 139 -19.80 -2.86 -13.07
N SER A 140 -20.59 -3.78 -12.54
CA SER A 140 -21.45 -4.66 -13.33
C SER A 140 -22.61 -3.89 -13.95
N ASP A 141 -23.31 -4.51 -14.90
CA ASP A 141 -24.51 -3.90 -15.46
C ASP A 141 -25.63 -3.76 -14.42
N GLU A 142 -25.70 -4.68 -13.45
CA GLU A 142 -26.61 -4.60 -12.30
C GLU A 142 -26.27 -3.41 -11.37
N ASP A 143 -24.98 -3.12 -11.15
CA ASP A 143 -24.58 -1.92 -10.38
C ASP A 143 -25.02 -0.65 -11.12
N LYS A 144 -24.87 -0.61 -12.44
CA LYS A 144 -25.33 0.52 -13.26
C LYS A 144 -26.84 0.65 -13.19
N GLU A 145 -27.60 -0.45 -13.23
CA GLU A 145 -29.05 -0.44 -13.06
C GLU A 145 -29.45 0.11 -11.69
N TYR A 146 -28.80 -0.36 -10.61
CA TYR A 146 -29.06 0.14 -9.27
C TYR A 146 -28.72 1.64 -9.13
N TYR A 147 -27.65 2.10 -9.79
CA TYR A 147 -27.34 3.53 -9.87
C TYR A 147 -28.47 4.33 -10.55
N GLN A 148 -29.05 3.80 -11.63
CA GLN A 148 -30.20 4.44 -12.30
C GLN A 148 -31.41 4.53 -11.37
N VAL A 149 -31.68 3.50 -10.56
CA VAL A 149 -32.77 3.54 -9.56
C VAL A 149 -32.52 4.65 -8.53
N ILE A 150 -31.28 4.82 -8.08
CA ILE A 150 -30.90 5.91 -7.17
C ILE A 150 -31.11 7.29 -7.84
N LEU A 151 -30.74 7.45 -9.11
CA LEU A 151 -30.97 8.69 -9.85
C LEU A 151 -32.47 9.01 -10.00
N GLN A 152 -33.31 7.99 -10.20
CA GLN A 152 -34.76 8.18 -10.25
C GLN A 152 -35.32 8.63 -8.90
N ALA A 153 -34.90 8.02 -7.80
CA ALA A 153 -35.30 8.42 -6.44
C ALA A 153 -34.86 9.86 -6.15
N LYS A 154 -33.62 10.21 -6.52
CA LYS A 154 -33.11 11.59 -6.44
C LYS A 154 -33.98 12.57 -7.22
N ALA A 155 -34.33 12.25 -8.47
CA ALA A 155 -35.16 13.12 -9.30
C ALA A 155 -36.57 13.29 -8.71
N ALA A 156 -37.15 12.24 -8.13
CA ALA A 156 -38.43 12.33 -7.45
C ALA A 156 -38.38 13.24 -6.21
N LEU A 157 -37.33 13.10 -5.38
CA LEU A 157 -37.11 13.97 -4.22
C LEU A 157 -36.88 15.44 -4.63
N GLN A 158 -36.13 15.69 -5.71
CA GLN A 158 -35.93 17.04 -6.23
C GLN A 158 -37.26 17.66 -6.68
N ARG A 159 -38.09 16.90 -7.42
CA ARG A 159 -39.42 17.39 -7.84
C ARG A 159 -40.32 17.74 -6.65
N LEU A 160 -40.28 16.92 -5.59
CA LEU A 160 -41.03 17.19 -4.38
C LEU A 160 -40.54 18.49 -3.72
N TYR A 161 -39.22 18.65 -3.59
CA TYR A 161 -38.61 19.86 -3.04
C TYR A 161 -39.01 21.12 -3.82
N ASP A 162 -38.87 21.09 -5.16
CA ASP A 162 -39.23 22.21 -6.02
C ASP A 162 -40.73 22.58 -5.88
N TRP A 163 -41.59 21.57 -5.71
CA TRP A 163 -43.02 21.78 -5.51
C TRP A 163 -43.32 22.37 -4.12
N GLU A 164 -42.71 21.84 -3.06
CA GLU A 164 -42.88 22.34 -1.69
C GLU A 164 -42.43 23.80 -1.57
N GLU A 165 -41.29 24.13 -2.18
CA GLU A 165 -40.76 25.50 -2.24
C GLU A 165 -41.72 26.45 -2.97
N ALA A 166 -42.23 26.04 -4.14
CA ALA A 166 -43.17 26.84 -4.91
C ALA A 166 -44.52 27.07 -4.21
N HIS A 167 -44.91 26.18 -3.29
CA HIS A 167 -46.20 26.21 -2.60
C HIS A 167 -46.10 26.59 -1.10
N LEU A 168 -44.93 27.09 -0.65
CA LEU A 168 -44.68 27.55 0.73
C LEU A 168 -44.89 26.48 1.81
N TYR A 169 -44.74 25.21 1.46
CA TYR A 169 -44.69 24.13 2.46
C TYR A 169 -43.33 24.13 3.16
N VAL A 170 -43.27 23.57 4.38
CA VAL A 170 -41.97 23.31 5.04
C VAL A 170 -41.27 22.21 4.25
N PRO A 171 -40.09 22.47 3.67
CA PRO A 171 -39.40 21.48 2.85
C PRO A 171 -39.09 20.19 3.60
N MET A 172 -39.37 19.05 2.99
CA MET A 172 -39.10 17.71 3.55
C MET A 172 -37.61 17.50 3.86
N ASN A 173 -36.71 18.21 3.17
CA ASN A 173 -35.28 18.17 3.43
C ASN A 173 -34.86 18.78 4.79
N LEU A 174 -35.68 19.64 5.39
CA LEU A 174 -35.50 20.13 6.77
C LEU A 174 -35.94 19.10 7.81
N ILE A 175 -36.86 18.21 7.43
CA ILE A 175 -37.38 17.14 8.28
C ILE A 175 -36.43 15.93 8.25
N ILE A 176 -35.84 15.64 7.08
CA ILE A 176 -34.88 14.54 6.92
C ILE A 176 -33.48 15.14 6.72
N GLN A 177 -32.70 15.17 7.80
CA GLN A 177 -31.38 15.82 7.92
C GLN A 177 -30.33 15.48 6.82
N ASN A 178 -30.59 14.47 5.98
CA ASN A 178 -29.67 14.01 4.93
C ASN A 178 -30.21 14.14 3.50
N VAL A 179 -31.49 14.46 3.29
CA VAL A 179 -32.08 14.53 1.94
C VAL A 179 -31.45 15.66 1.14
N GLY A 180 -31.22 16.83 1.74
CA GLY A 180 -30.56 17.96 1.06
C GLY A 180 -29.14 17.65 0.58
N LYS A 181 -28.37 16.86 1.33
CA LYS A 181 -27.03 16.40 0.92
C LYS A 181 -27.11 15.41 -0.23
N PHE A 182 -28.11 14.53 -0.22
CA PHE A 182 -28.32 13.52 -1.26
C PHE A 182 -28.67 14.11 -2.64
N LEU A 183 -29.21 15.33 -2.67
CA LEU A 183 -29.59 16.02 -3.91
C LEU A 183 -28.38 16.57 -4.69
N THR A 184 -27.20 16.72 -4.09
CA THR A 184 -26.00 17.15 -4.84
C THR A 184 -25.43 15.98 -5.64
N GLU A 185 -25.06 16.21 -6.90
CA GLU A 185 -24.52 15.17 -7.78
C GLU A 185 -23.23 14.56 -7.25
N GLU A 186 -22.33 15.41 -6.75
CA GLU A 186 -21.05 15.01 -6.18
C GLU A 186 -21.23 14.07 -4.98
N PHE A 187 -22.21 14.36 -4.11
CA PHE A 187 -22.50 13.49 -2.98
C PHE A 187 -23.14 12.17 -3.41
N THR A 188 -24.14 12.17 -4.31
CA THR A 188 -24.80 10.93 -4.75
C THR A 188 -23.80 9.98 -5.41
N LYS A 189 -22.96 10.52 -6.31
CA LYS A 189 -21.96 9.75 -7.06
C LYS A 189 -20.84 9.26 -6.14
N GLY A 190 -20.28 10.13 -5.29
CA GLY A 190 -19.26 9.76 -4.31
C GLY A 190 -19.76 8.71 -3.30
N TRP A 191 -20.95 8.92 -2.72
CA TRP A 191 -21.58 7.96 -1.83
C TRP A 191 -21.76 6.59 -2.50
N PHE A 192 -22.26 6.56 -3.74
CA PHE A 192 -22.46 5.31 -4.48
C PHE A 192 -21.14 4.57 -4.73
N GLN A 193 -20.12 5.29 -5.20
CA GLN A 193 -18.79 4.75 -5.49
C GLN A 193 -18.13 4.14 -4.25
N GLU A 194 -18.24 4.81 -3.11
CA GLU A 194 -17.71 4.37 -1.81
C GLU A 194 -18.50 3.20 -1.20
N ASN A 195 -19.83 3.20 -1.29
CA ASN A 195 -20.67 2.26 -0.53
C ASN A 195 -20.89 0.90 -1.21
N ILE A 196 -20.87 0.82 -2.55
CA ILE A 196 -21.03 -0.45 -3.28
C ILE A 196 -19.85 -1.44 -3.10
N GLY A 197 -18.78 -1.02 -2.41
CA GLY A 197 -17.65 -1.91 -2.10
C GLY A 197 -17.53 -2.29 -0.63
N TRP A 198 -18.05 -1.46 0.27
CA TRP A 198 -17.80 -1.59 1.72
C TRP A 198 -19.05 -1.98 2.53
N ARG A 199 -20.25 -1.54 2.12
CA ARG A 199 -21.49 -1.71 2.90
C ARG A 199 -22.61 -2.39 2.12
N ILE A 200 -22.59 -2.26 0.80
CA ILE A 200 -23.52 -2.91 -0.14
C ILE A 200 -22.75 -3.95 -0.96
N GLY A 201 -21.87 -4.71 -0.30
CA GLY A 201 -21.59 -6.05 -0.84
C GLY A 201 -22.93 -6.77 -0.83
N LYS A 202 -23.30 -7.45 -1.93
CA LYS A 202 -24.52 -8.28 -1.98
C LYS A 202 -24.60 -9.08 -0.69
N MET A 203 -25.51 -8.70 0.22
CA MET A 203 -25.76 -9.51 1.40
C MET A 203 -26.14 -10.89 0.89
N ASN A 204 -25.60 -11.94 1.51
CA ASN A 204 -26.00 -13.30 1.20
C ASN A 204 -27.54 -13.35 1.17
N PRO A 205 -28.18 -13.85 0.10
CA PRO A 205 -29.64 -13.97 0.01
C PRO A 205 -30.28 -14.60 1.26
N ASP A 206 -29.58 -15.51 1.95
CA ASP A 206 -30.04 -16.07 3.22
C ASP A 206 -30.07 -15.04 4.36
N ALA A 207 -29.09 -14.14 4.45
CA ALA A 207 -29.10 -13.06 5.43
C ALA A 207 -30.23 -12.05 5.14
N ILE A 208 -30.53 -11.79 3.87
CA ILE A 208 -31.67 -10.96 3.47
C ILE A 208 -32.99 -11.65 3.83
N ARG A 209 -33.10 -12.97 3.61
CA ARG A 209 -34.28 -13.76 3.99
C ARG A 209 -34.51 -13.69 5.50
N MET A 210 -33.47 -13.92 6.30
CA MET A 210 -33.56 -13.85 7.77
C MET A 210 -34.00 -12.48 8.28
N LEU A 211 -33.48 -11.39 7.69
CA LEU A 211 -33.91 -10.03 8.06
C LEU A 211 -35.37 -9.75 7.71
N LYS A 212 -35.85 -10.27 6.56
CA LYS A 212 -37.26 -10.13 6.15
C LYS A 212 -38.21 -10.96 7.01
N GLU A 213 -37.78 -12.15 7.43
CA GLU A 213 -38.52 -12.98 8.38
C GLU A 213 -38.62 -12.26 9.73
N GLN A 214 -37.52 -11.70 10.23
CA GLN A 214 -37.50 -10.92 11.48
C GLN A 214 -38.35 -9.64 11.42
N SER A 215 -38.46 -8.97 10.27
CA SER A 215 -39.30 -7.76 10.13
C SER A 215 -40.79 -8.06 9.97
N ASN A 216 -41.15 -9.28 9.56
CA ASN A 216 -42.55 -9.69 9.41
C ASN A 216 -43.12 -10.32 10.70
N ASP A 217 -42.28 -10.54 11.71
CA ASP A 217 -42.68 -11.04 13.04
C ASP A 217 -43.03 -9.91 14.03
N GLU A 218 -43.01 -8.64 13.59
CA GLU A 218 -43.39 -7.46 14.40
C GLU A 218 -44.79 -6.87 14.05
N ASP A 219 -45.70 -7.66 13.46
CA ASP A 219 -47.13 -7.32 13.34
C ASP A 219 -48.00 -7.97 14.44
#